data_AF-A0A5N5SPW9-F1
#
_entry.id   AF-A0A5N5SPW9-F1
#
_cell.length_a   1.000
_cell.length_b   1.000
_cell.length_c   1.000
_cell.angle_alpha   90.00
_cell.angle_beta   90.00
_cell.angle_gamma   90.00
#
_symmetry.space_group_name_H-M   'P 1'
#
loop_
_entity.id
_entity.type
_entity.pdbx_description
1 polymer ?
#
loop_
_entity_poly.entity_id
_entity_poly.type
_entity_poly.pdbx_seq_one_letter_code
_entity_poly.pdbx_strand_id
1 'polypeptide(L)'
;MTTTLIQSSTDKINSFLQDVQYHSLMVNSASFNVRLMRDRKTRLPFLDSQTGIAQSPCKLYMSSRHRMPGIHAGQLYAYPAQRWCRKKRSYLTLAQQ
;
A
#
# COMPACT_ATOMS: atom_id res chain seq x y z
N MET A 1 -14.67 -54.75 -2.05
CA MET A 1 -14.73 -53.86 -0.88
C MET A 1 -14.24 -52.49 -1.30
N THR A 2 -15.14 -51.55 -1.57
CA THR A 2 -14.82 -50.21 -2.09
C THR A 2 -14.88 -49.20 -0.96
N THR A 3 -13.73 -48.86 -0.40
CA THR A 3 -13.60 -47.74 0.54
C THR A 3 -13.70 -46.42 -0.22
N THR A 4 -14.84 -45.74 -0.09
CA THR A 4 -15.02 -44.37 -0.57
C THR A 4 -14.15 -43.43 0.27
N LEU A 5 -12.99 -43.05 -0.28
CA LEU A 5 -12.13 -42.03 0.30
C LEU A 5 -12.86 -40.69 0.29
N ILE A 6 -13.26 -40.21 1.47
CA ILE A 6 -13.78 -38.86 1.67
C ILE A 6 -12.63 -37.90 1.36
N GLN A 7 -12.69 -37.27 0.19
CA GLN A 7 -11.67 -36.31 -0.24
C GLN A 7 -11.63 -35.14 0.75
N SER A 8 -10.47 -34.98 1.40
CA SER A 8 -10.30 -33.99 2.45
C SER A 8 -10.47 -32.57 1.89
N SER A 9 -10.97 -31.63 2.69
CA SER A 9 -11.21 -30.24 2.25
C SER A 9 -9.94 -29.58 1.71
N THR A 10 -8.77 -29.98 2.22
CA THR A 10 -7.46 -29.52 1.74
C THR A 10 -7.14 -30.00 0.33
N ASP A 11 -7.51 -31.24 -0.01
CA ASP A 11 -7.26 -31.80 -1.35
C ASP A 11 -8.11 -31.11 -2.41
N LYS A 12 -9.35 -30.73 -2.06
CA LYS A 12 -10.25 -29.97 -2.93
C LYS A 12 -9.69 -28.57 -3.23
N ILE A 13 -9.17 -27.89 -2.19
CA ILE A 13 -8.52 -26.58 -2.35
C ILE A 13 -7.28 -26.71 -3.23
N ASN A 14 -6.44 -27.71 -2.98
CA ASN A 14 -5.23 -27.95 -3.77
C ASN A 14 -5.56 -28.22 -5.23
N SER A 15 -6.58 -29.04 -5.51
CA SER A 15 -7.05 -29.29 -6.87
C SER A 15 -7.55 -28.02 -7.56
N PHE A 16 -8.28 -27.16 -6.85
CA PHE A 16 -8.76 -25.89 -7.40
C PHE A 16 -7.62 -24.91 -7.70
N LEU A 17 -6.63 -24.81 -6.80
CA LEU A 17 -5.45 -23.96 -7.01
C LEU A 17 -4.57 -24.44 -8.17
N GLN A 18 -4.59 -25.74 -8.46
CA GLN A 18 -3.86 -26.37 -9.56
C GLN A 18 -4.63 -26.34 -10.89
N ASP A 19 -5.87 -25.82 -10.91
CA ASP A 19 -6.59 -25.57 -12.14
C ASP A 19 -5.80 -24.57 -13.01
N VAL A 20 -5.49 -24.98 -14.23
CA VAL A 20 -4.76 -24.20 -15.23
C VAL A 20 -5.44 -22.86 -15.49
N GLN A 21 -6.77 -22.82 -15.48
CA GLN A 21 -7.52 -21.58 -15.70
C GLN A 21 -7.38 -20.62 -14.53
N TYR A 22 -7.53 -21.13 -13.30
CA TYR A 22 -7.33 -20.33 -12.09
C TYR A 22 -5.91 -19.78 -12.01
N HIS A 23 -4.90 -20.61 -12.28
CA HIS A 23 -3.51 -20.20 -12.29
C HIS A 23 -3.24 -19.10 -13.34
N SER A 24 -3.77 -19.25 -14.56
CA SER A 24 -3.64 -18.25 -15.62
C SER A 24 -4.27 -16.90 -15.21
N LEU A 25 -5.48 -16.93 -14.63
CA LEU A 25 -6.15 -15.73 -14.12
C LEU A 25 -5.34 -15.05 -13.01
N MET A 26 -4.74 -15.81 -12.10
CA MET A 26 -3.89 -15.28 -11.04
C MET A 26 -2.65 -14.58 -11.63
N VAL A 27 -1.95 -15.21 -12.58
CA VAL A 27 -0.78 -14.62 -13.25
C VAL A 27 -1.14 -13.36 -14.03
N ASN A 28 -2.27 -13.38 -14.74
CA ASN A 28 -2.77 -12.22 -15.47
C ASN A 28 -3.11 -11.06 -14.52
N SER A 29 -3.74 -11.38 -13.39
CA SER A 29 -4.07 -10.39 -12.34
C SER A 29 -2.81 -9.78 -11.74
N ALA A 30 -1.80 -10.59 -11.42
CA ALA A 30 -0.51 -10.10 -10.94
C ALA A 30 0.18 -9.20 -11.98
N SER A 31 0.20 -9.60 -13.24
CA SER A 31 0.78 -8.84 -14.35
C SER A 31 0.06 -7.50 -14.57
N PHE A 32 -1.26 -7.49 -14.44
CA PHE A 32 -2.07 -6.27 -14.49
C PHE A 32 -1.73 -5.32 -13.33
N ASN A 33 -1.64 -5.83 -12.10
CA ASN A 33 -1.29 -5.04 -10.92
C ASN A 33 0.09 -4.39 -11.06
N VAL A 34 1.08 -5.11 -11.59
CA VAL A 34 2.42 -4.55 -11.87
C VAL A 34 2.34 -3.40 -12.86
N ARG A 35 1.58 -3.58 -13.95
CA ARG A 35 1.39 -2.57 -14.99
C ARG A 35 0.69 -1.32 -14.44
N LEU A 36 -0.39 -1.52 -13.69
CA LEU A 36 -1.12 -0.45 -13.01
C LEU A 36 -0.22 0.34 -12.04
N MET A 37 0.58 -0.35 -11.24
CA MET A 37 1.50 0.31 -10.30
C MET A 37 2.61 1.09 -11.01
N ARG A 38 3.09 0.62 -12.15
CA ARG A 38 4.04 1.35 -13.00
C ARG A 38 3.40 2.63 -13.54
N ASP A 39 2.23 2.51 -14.14
CA ASP A 39 1.52 3.65 -14.73
C ASP A 39 1.15 4.70 -13.68
N ARG A 40 0.81 4.28 -12.46
CA ARG A 40 0.58 5.20 -11.33
C ARG A 40 1.84 5.97 -10.94
N LYS A 41 3.01 5.33 -10.97
CA LYS A 41 4.28 5.99 -10.64
C LYS A 41 4.74 6.96 -11.74
N THR A 42 4.52 6.63 -13.01
CA THR A 42 4.92 7.51 -14.13
C THR A 42 4.10 8.79 -14.21
N ARG A 43 2.86 8.78 -13.71
CA ARG A 43 1.95 9.94 -13.68
C ARG A 43 2.11 10.85 -12.46
N LEU A 44 3.00 10.52 -11.51
CA LEU A 44 3.26 11.36 -10.35
C LEU A 44 4.40 12.36 -10.65
N PRO A 45 4.35 13.58 -10.08
CA PRO A 45 3.30 14.13 -9.22
C PRO A 45 2.04 14.57 -10.00
N PHE A 46 0.87 14.49 -9.36
CA PHE A 46 -0.38 14.97 -9.95
C PHE A 46 -0.49 16.50 -9.80
N LEU A 47 -0.61 17.22 -10.91
CA LEU A 47 -0.74 18.67 -10.88
C LEU A 47 -2.21 19.08 -10.78
N ASP A 48 -2.61 19.62 -9.63
CA ASP A 48 -3.97 20.12 -9.41
C ASP A 48 -4.13 21.54 -9.97
N SER A 49 -5.00 21.70 -10.97
CA SER A 49 -5.22 22.97 -11.66
C SER A 49 -5.88 24.04 -10.79
N GLN A 50 -6.66 23.65 -9.78
CA GLN A 50 -7.38 24.62 -8.95
C GLN A 50 -6.50 25.17 -7.82
N THR A 51 -5.67 24.32 -7.22
CA THR A 51 -4.82 24.72 -6.07
C THR A 51 -3.38 25.05 -6.46
N GLY A 52 -2.94 24.66 -7.66
CA GLY A 52 -1.55 24.77 -8.09
C GLY A 52 -0.60 23.82 -7.37
N ILE A 53 -1.10 22.86 -6.60
CA ILE A 53 -0.28 21.93 -5.81
C ILE A 53 0.09 20.72 -6.67
N ALA A 54 1.39 20.40 -6.70
CA ALA A 54 1.88 19.12 -7.22
C ALA A 54 1.73 18.02 -6.15
N GLN A 55 0.60 17.32 -6.19
CA GLN A 55 0.23 16.31 -5.22
C GLN A 55 1.04 15.02 -5.36
N SER A 56 1.38 14.42 -4.23
CA SER A 56 2.08 13.14 -4.08
C SER A 56 1.37 12.30 -3.02
N PRO A 57 1.68 10.98 -2.90
CA PRO A 57 1.07 10.13 -1.88
C PRO A 57 1.19 10.74 -0.48
N CYS A 58 0.06 10.97 0.18
CA CYS A 58 -0.02 11.60 1.49
C CYS A 58 -0.45 10.60 2.58
N LYS A 59 -0.21 10.96 3.84
CA LYS A 59 -0.62 10.16 5.02
C LYS A 59 -1.65 10.90 5.86
N LEU A 60 -2.60 11.57 5.21
CA LEU A 60 -3.67 12.30 5.89
C LEU A 60 -4.81 11.38 6.34
N TYR A 61 -5.06 10.31 5.58
CA TYR A 61 -6.11 9.36 5.86
C TYR A 61 -5.65 8.30 6.86
N MET A 62 -6.22 8.33 8.06
CA MET A 62 -5.92 7.39 9.14
C MET A 62 -7.16 6.60 9.52
N SER A 63 -7.02 5.28 9.69
CA SER A 63 -8.11 4.43 10.16
C SER A 63 -8.42 4.66 11.63
N SER A 64 -9.65 4.34 12.08
CA SER A 64 -10.01 4.38 13.50
C SER A 64 -9.14 3.48 14.37
N ARG A 65 -8.58 2.40 13.80
CA ARG A 65 -7.64 1.50 14.50
C ARG A 65 -6.29 2.16 14.83
N HIS A 66 -5.94 3.25 14.14
CA HIS A 66 -4.72 4.02 14.42
C HIS A 66 -4.93 5.11 15.48
N ARG A 67 -6.15 5.26 16.00
CA ARG A 67 -6.48 6.25 17.01
C ARG A 67 -5.94 5.80 18.37
N MET A 68 -5.17 6.65 19.01
CA MET A 68 -4.57 6.46 20.33
C MET A 68 -5.15 7.48 21.32
N PRO A 69 -5.07 7.23 22.65
CA PRO A 69 -5.38 8.28 23.63
C PRO A 69 -4.50 9.52 23.42
N GLY A 70 -5.02 10.70 23.78
CA GLY A 70 -4.28 11.95 23.73
C GLY A 70 -3.02 11.91 24.60
N ILE A 71 -1.95 12.57 24.14
CA ILE A 71 -0.64 12.59 24.84
C ILE A 71 -0.53 13.80 25.77
N HIS A 72 -1.21 14.90 25.43
CA HIS A 72 -1.15 16.17 26.15
C HIS A 72 -2.49 16.46 26.84
N ALA A 73 -2.46 17.30 27.88
CA ALA A 73 -3.68 17.77 28.55
C ALA A 73 -4.63 18.45 27.55
N GLY A 74 -5.91 18.08 27.58
CA GLY A 74 -6.94 18.58 26.65
C GLY A 74 -6.98 17.89 25.28
N GLN A 75 -6.08 16.95 24.99
CA GLN A 75 -6.11 16.19 23.74
C GLN A 75 -7.05 14.98 23.86
N LEU A 76 -8.06 14.87 22.99
CA LEU A 76 -8.94 13.69 22.96
C LEU A 76 -8.22 12.46 22.37
N TYR A 77 -7.60 12.64 21.20
CA TYR A 77 -6.96 11.56 20.46
C TYR A 77 -5.61 11.96 19.88
N ALA A 78 -4.71 10.98 19.77
CA ALA A 78 -3.46 11.08 19.03
C ALA A 78 -3.44 10.06 17.88
N TYR A 79 -2.65 10.35 16.84
CA TYR A 79 -2.40 9.45 15.71
C TYR A 79 -0.90 9.28 15.53
N PRO A 80 -0.42 8.15 14.97
CA PRO A 80 1.00 7.89 14.81
C PRO A 80 1.64 8.93 13.88
N ALA A 81 2.64 9.64 14.41
CA ALA A 81 3.39 10.64 13.65
C ALA A 81 4.47 9.96 12.79
N GLN A 82 4.62 10.43 11.54
CA GLN A 82 5.71 9.97 10.69
C GLN A 82 7.01 10.68 11.07
N ARG A 83 8.05 9.91 11.38
CA ARG A 83 9.40 10.44 11.56
C ARG A 83 9.88 11.05 10.24
N TRP A 84 10.37 12.27 10.28
CA TRP A 84 10.94 12.96 9.14
C TRP A 84 12.28 13.56 9.52
N CYS A 85 13.17 13.68 8.54
CA CYS A 85 14.46 14.32 8.72
C CYS A 85 14.70 15.23 7.51
N ARG A 86 15.07 16.48 7.76
CA ARG A 86 15.47 17.40 6.70
C ARG A 86 16.80 16.92 6.13
N LYS A 87 16.82 16.56 4.84
CA LYS A 87 18.07 16.19 4.17
C LYS A 87 19.04 17.39 4.20
N LYS A 88 20.26 17.16 4.70
CA LYS A 88 21.36 18.12 4.58
C LYS A 88 21.81 18.14 3.13
N ARG A 89 21.72 19.30 2.48
CA ARG A 89 22.17 19.47 1.10
C ARG A 89 23.50 20.22 1.13
N SER A 90 24.57 19.56 0.66
CA SER A 90 25.94 20.09 0.67
C SER A 90 26.05 21.49 0.02
N TYR A 91 25.30 21.73 -1.05
CA TYR A 91 25.31 23.03 -1.73
C TYR A 91 24.62 24.16 -0.95
N LEU A 92 23.88 23.87 0.13
CA LEU A 92 23.28 24.90 0.99
C LEU A 92 24.19 25.29 2.17
N THR A 93 25.22 24.51 2.47
CA THR A 93 26.19 24.83 3.53
C THR A 93 27.29 25.77 3.05
N LEU A 94 27.52 25.85 1.73
CA LEU A 94 28.49 26.77 1.12
C LEU A 94 27.96 28.22 1.01
N ALA A 95 26.64 28.43 1.09
CA ALA A 95 26.02 29.75 0.97
C ALA A 95 25.97 30.54 2.28
N GLN A 96 26.56 30.02 3.36
CA GLN A 96 26.57 30.63 4.70
C GLN A 96 27.98 31.07 5.14
N GLN A 97 28.94 31.15 4.21
CA GLN A 97 30.28 31.69 4.42
C GLN A 97 30.43 33.04 3.72
#